data_AF-A0A1S3CG36-F1
#
_entry.id   AF-A0A1S3CG36-F1
#
_cell.length_a   1.000
_cell.length_b   1.000
_cell.length_c   1.000
_cell.angle_alpha   90.00
_cell.angle_beta   90.00
_cell.angle_gamma   90.00
#
_symmetry.space_group_name_H-M   'P 1'
#
loop_
_entity.id
_entity.type
_entity.pdbx_description
1 polymer ?
#
loop_
_entity_poly.entity_id
_entity_poly.type
_entity_poly.pdbx_seq_one_letter_code
_entity_poly.pdbx_strand_id
1 'polypeptide(L)'
;MAAEIHSLLQTLFLVSSSLSICFSIRNSIPNGFLKFLLVLPFFFLFLYIPLQFHTIHFQGPIGFFIGWLGSFKLLLFAFGRGPLCSAATSSSLPRFLAVGSLPIEIPDHKSPPHHSLLPPSAKLGFLILTILAINFKNHFHQNAVLLFYCLLIYFFLEFLIGTTAALAKKVLGVELLPYFNEPYLSDSLQDFWGRRWNLMTSRILRLTVYDPCRNLTVGIIGRRRASMVAVMATFGVSGLMHELIYFYMGRMAPTWEVSCFFVVHGVCVVAERAVKLGAGGRYRAPRAVRIGLTIGFVMGTGSWLFFPQCIRAKMDVRMLEEYAAMGAFLKDITVLFIDSISFLFK
;
A
#
# COMPACT_ATOMS: atom_id res chain seq x y z
N MET A 1 0.96 -15.93 -19.37
CA MET A 1 2.27 -15.47 -18.83
C MET A 1 2.99 -14.51 -19.79
N ALA A 2 3.23 -14.85 -21.06
CA ALA A 2 3.91 -13.96 -22.01
C ALA A 2 3.25 -12.57 -22.19
N ALA A 3 1.91 -12.53 -22.29
CA ALA A 3 1.16 -11.26 -22.35
C ALA A 3 1.38 -10.38 -21.11
N GLU A 4 1.38 -10.97 -19.91
CA GLU A 4 1.63 -10.23 -18.66
C GLU A 4 3.05 -9.66 -18.61
N ILE A 5 4.05 -10.42 -19.09
CA ILE A 5 5.43 -9.94 -19.20
C ILE A 5 5.52 -8.77 -20.18
N HIS A 6 4.82 -8.85 -21.31
CA HIS A 6 4.74 -7.74 -22.25
C HIS A 6 4.11 -6.49 -21.62
N SER A 7 2.97 -6.64 -20.94
CA SER A 7 2.32 -5.55 -20.18
C SER A 7 3.24 -4.97 -19.11
N LEU A 8 4.05 -5.80 -18.44
CA LEU A 8 5.03 -5.36 -17.45
C LEU A 8 6.15 -4.52 -18.09
N LEU A 9 6.73 -4.97 -19.21
CA LEU A 9 7.76 -4.23 -19.93
C LEU A 9 7.23 -2.88 -20.44
N GLN A 10 6.02 -2.87 -21.00
CA GLN A 10 5.34 -1.63 -21.40
C GLN A 10 5.12 -0.69 -20.20
N THR A 11 4.68 -1.24 -19.06
CA THR A 11 4.49 -0.46 -17.84
C THR A 11 5.81 0.16 -17.36
N LEU A 12 6.89 -0.62 -17.31
CA LEU A 12 8.22 -0.11 -16.93
C LEU A 12 8.67 1.03 -17.85
N PHE A 13 8.48 0.88 -19.17
CA PHE A 13 8.81 1.91 -20.14
C PHE A 13 7.96 3.18 -19.95
N LEU A 14 6.64 3.05 -19.85
CA LEU A 14 5.71 4.17 -19.72
C LEU A 14 5.92 4.93 -18.41
N VAL A 15 6.04 4.22 -17.28
CA VAL A 15 6.27 4.83 -15.97
C VAL A 15 7.63 5.52 -15.94
N SER A 16 8.69 4.86 -16.43
CA SER A 16 10.03 5.45 -16.44
C SER A 16 10.13 6.67 -17.35
N SER A 17 9.49 6.63 -18.52
CA SER A 17 9.46 7.77 -19.45
C SER A 17 8.68 8.94 -18.86
N SER A 18 7.50 8.68 -18.27
CA SER A 18 6.68 9.71 -17.61
C SER A 18 7.43 10.38 -16.46
N LEU A 19 8.08 9.60 -15.60
CA LEU A 19 8.87 10.13 -14.49
C LEU A 19 10.14 10.84 -14.96
N SER A 20 10.76 10.39 -16.05
CA SER A 20 11.92 11.08 -16.65
C SER A 20 11.53 12.45 -17.21
N ILE A 21 10.37 12.55 -17.85
CA ILE A 21 9.83 13.85 -18.30
C ILE A 21 9.56 14.75 -17.09
N CYS A 22 8.91 14.23 -16.04
CA CYS A 22 8.68 14.97 -14.80
C CYS A 22 10.00 15.45 -14.18
N PHE A 23 11.03 14.61 -14.16
CA PHE A 23 12.35 14.96 -13.67
C PHE A 23 12.95 16.11 -14.50
N SER A 24 12.86 16.07 -15.83
CA SER A 24 13.40 17.12 -16.70
C SER A 24 12.72 18.48 -16.50
N ILE A 25 11.41 18.51 -16.28
CA ILE A 25 10.66 19.76 -16.10
C ILE A 25 10.69 20.30 -14.65
N ARG A 26 11.30 19.58 -13.70
CA ARG A 26 11.18 19.84 -12.26
C ARG A 26 11.57 21.25 -11.84
N ASN A 27 12.64 21.79 -12.45
CA ASN A 27 13.18 23.12 -12.18
C ASN A 27 12.79 24.15 -13.24
N SER A 28 12.39 23.70 -14.44
CA SER A 28 12.06 24.58 -15.57
C SER A 28 10.66 25.18 -15.46
N ILE A 29 9.73 24.45 -14.83
CA ILE A 29 8.34 24.90 -14.65
C ILE A 29 8.12 25.27 -13.18
N PRO A 30 7.51 26.42 -12.87
CA PRO A 30 7.13 26.78 -11.51
C PRO A 30 6.17 25.77 -10.87
N ASN A 31 6.26 25.59 -9.56
CA ASN A 31 5.29 24.77 -8.81
C ASN A 31 3.92 25.42 -8.83
N GLY A 32 2.86 24.64 -9.04
CA GLY A 32 1.49 25.13 -9.06
C GLY A 32 0.68 24.59 -10.24
N PHE A 33 -0.32 25.36 -10.66
CA PHE A 33 -1.35 24.91 -11.60
C PHE A 33 -0.79 24.52 -12.98
N LEU A 34 0.18 25.26 -13.52
CA LEU A 34 0.78 24.94 -14.83
C LEU A 34 1.51 23.60 -14.81
N LYS A 35 2.32 23.34 -13.78
CA LYS A 35 2.99 22.04 -13.59
C LYS A 35 1.96 20.93 -13.39
N PHE A 36 0.86 21.20 -12.68
CA PHE A 36 -0.23 20.24 -12.53
C PHE A 36 -0.84 19.85 -13.88
N LEU A 37 -1.17 20.80 -14.74
CA LEU A 37 -1.71 20.51 -16.08
C LEU A 37 -0.75 19.66 -16.93
N LEU A 38 0.56 19.91 -16.84
CA LEU A 38 1.57 19.12 -17.55
C LEU A 38 1.72 17.68 -17.02
N VAL A 39 1.52 17.49 -15.72
CA VAL A 39 1.61 16.17 -15.06
C VAL A 39 0.31 15.38 -15.17
N LEU A 40 -0.82 16.04 -15.41
CA LEU A 40 -2.16 15.45 -15.45
C LEU A 40 -2.30 14.26 -16.44
N PRO A 41 -1.72 14.28 -17.66
CA PRO A 41 -1.74 13.12 -18.53
C PRO A 41 -1.08 11.88 -17.91
N PHE A 42 0.03 12.06 -17.19
CA PHE A 42 0.73 10.97 -16.51
C PHE A 42 -0.05 10.45 -15.31
N PHE A 43 -0.77 11.33 -14.61
CA PHE A 43 -1.69 10.95 -13.54
C PHE A 43 -2.77 9.97 -14.06
N PHE A 44 -3.44 10.30 -15.16
CA PHE A 44 -4.44 9.42 -15.76
C PHE A 44 -3.84 8.14 -16.34
N LEU A 45 -2.66 8.22 -16.96
CA LEU A 45 -1.92 7.05 -17.40
C LEU A 45 -1.64 6.09 -16.24
N PHE A 46 -1.20 6.61 -15.09
CA PHE A 46 -0.91 5.80 -13.90
C PHE A 46 -2.17 5.10 -13.36
N LEU A 47 -3.33 5.76 -13.41
CA LEU A 47 -4.61 5.14 -13.06
C LEU A 47 -5.09 4.10 -14.08
N TYR A 48 -4.67 4.20 -15.34
CA TYR A 48 -5.06 3.28 -16.40
C TYR A 48 -4.19 2.01 -16.44
N ILE A 49 -2.88 2.13 -16.19
CA ILE A 49 -1.90 1.03 -16.26
C ILE A 49 -2.35 -0.27 -15.54
N PRO A 50 -2.90 -0.24 -14.31
CA PRO A 50 -3.31 -1.47 -13.61
C PRO A 50 -4.37 -2.27 -14.37
N LEU A 51 -5.14 -1.62 -15.25
CA LEU A 51 -6.17 -2.26 -16.06
C LEU A 51 -5.60 -3.15 -17.18
N GLN A 52 -4.30 -3.07 -17.49
CA GLN A 52 -3.63 -3.86 -18.52
C GLN A 52 -3.22 -5.27 -18.06
N PHE A 53 -3.30 -5.53 -16.75
CA PHE A 53 -2.96 -6.82 -16.18
C PHE A 53 -4.22 -7.63 -15.93
N HIS A 54 -4.12 -8.97 -15.96
CA HIS A 54 -5.22 -9.88 -15.64
C HIS A 54 -4.96 -10.69 -14.36
N THR A 55 -3.69 -10.85 -13.99
CA THR A 55 -3.31 -11.55 -12.76
C THR A 55 -3.44 -10.65 -11.54
N ILE A 56 -3.94 -11.19 -10.43
CA ILE A 56 -4.09 -10.47 -9.16
C ILE A 56 -2.72 -10.05 -8.61
N HIS A 57 -1.70 -10.92 -8.79
CA HIS A 57 -0.35 -10.62 -8.33
C HIS A 57 0.35 -9.49 -9.07
N PHE A 58 -0.10 -9.09 -10.27
CA PHE A 58 0.33 -7.85 -10.90
C PHE A 58 -0.66 -6.71 -10.69
N GLN A 59 -1.97 -6.94 -10.88
CA GLN A 59 -3.02 -5.92 -10.76
C GLN A 59 -2.98 -5.21 -9.39
N GLY A 60 -2.93 -5.96 -8.29
CA GLY A 60 -2.95 -5.42 -6.94
C GLY A 60 -1.72 -4.54 -6.65
N PRO A 61 -0.49 -5.08 -6.76
CA PRO A 61 0.74 -4.31 -6.56
C PRO A 61 0.89 -3.10 -7.48
N ILE A 62 0.61 -3.23 -8.78
CA ILE A 62 0.73 -2.12 -9.74
C ILE A 62 -0.36 -1.07 -9.48
N GLY A 63 -1.58 -1.50 -9.15
CA GLY A 63 -2.66 -0.63 -8.69
C GLY A 63 -2.29 0.16 -7.45
N PHE A 64 -1.65 -0.49 -6.47
CA PHE A 64 -1.21 0.15 -5.24
C PHE A 64 0.00 1.08 -5.47
N PHE A 65 1.03 0.62 -6.18
CA PHE A 65 2.30 1.35 -6.35
C PHE A 65 2.17 2.51 -7.34
N ILE A 66 1.62 2.24 -8.53
CA ILE A 66 1.54 3.20 -9.63
C ILE A 66 0.19 3.91 -9.60
N GLY A 67 -0.90 3.13 -9.62
CA GLY A 67 -2.26 3.67 -9.66
C GLY A 67 -2.56 4.59 -8.49
N TRP A 68 -2.21 4.19 -7.27
CA TRP A 68 -2.42 5.02 -6.08
C TRP A 68 -1.19 5.86 -5.71
N LEU A 69 -0.12 5.23 -5.20
CA LEU A 69 0.97 6.00 -4.60
C LEU A 69 1.70 6.86 -5.63
N GLY A 70 1.95 6.33 -6.83
CA GLY A 70 2.61 7.05 -7.92
C GLY A 70 1.80 8.26 -8.36
N SER A 71 0.50 8.10 -8.61
CA SER A 71 -0.38 9.20 -9.02
C SER A 71 -0.48 10.30 -7.95
N PHE A 72 -0.53 9.92 -6.66
CA PHE A 72 -0.54 10.88 -5.55
C PHE A 72 0.81 11.60 -5.39
N LYS A 73 1.93 10.92 -5.63
CA LYS A 73 3.26 11.54 -5.65
C LYS A 73 3.40 12.53 -6.81
N LEU A 74 2.86 12.22 -7.98
CA LEU A 74 2.81 13.13 -9.13
C LEU A 74 1.97 14.38 -8.81
N LEU A 75 0.82 14.21 -8.16
CA LEU A 75 0.01 15.33 -7.70
C LEU A 75 0.78 16.22 -6.72
N LEU A 76 1.45 15.63 -5.72
CA LEU A 76 2.30 16.38 -4.79
C LEU A 76 3.44 17.12 -5.49
N PHE A 77 4.10 16.44 -6.44
CA PHE A 77 5.19 16.99 -7.23
C PHE A 77 4.78 18.25 -8.00
N ALA A 78 3.57 18.27 -8.57
CA ALA A 78 3.05 19.44 -9.27
C ALA A 78 3.01 20.70 -8.40
N PHE A 79 2.76 20.55 -7.09
CA PHE A 79 2.69 21.64 -6.12
C PHE A 79 3.98 21.80 -5.30
N GLY A 80 5.09 21.18 -5.72
CA GLY A 80 6.39 21.32 -5.05
C GLY A 80 6.43 20.64 -3.67
N ARG A 81 5.64 19.59 -3.47
CA ARG A 81 5.53 18.85 -2.20
C ARG A 81 5.84 17.38 -2.38
N GLY A 82 6.00 16.67 -1.26
CA GLY A 82 6.11 15.23 -1.25
C GLY A 82 7.51 14.70 -1.60
N PRO A 83 7.64 13.37 -1.67
CA PRO A 83 8.94 12.71 -1.69
C PRO A 83 9.71 12.91 -3.01
N LEU A 84 9.03 13.30 -4.10
CA LEU A 84 9.67 13.61 -5.38
C LEU A 84 10.38 14.97 -5.39
N CYS A 85 10.00 15.88 -4.48
CA CYS A 85 10.60 17.20 -4.37
C CYS A 85 11.74 17.27 -3.34
N SER A 86 11.95 16.21 -2.55
CA SER A 86 13.02 16.19 -1.54
C SER A 86 14.40 16.29 -2.21
N ALA A 87 15.38 16.89 -1.52
CA ALA A 87 16.72 17.08 -2.08
C ALA A 87 17.42 15.73 -2.31
N ALA A 88 17.19 14.77 -1.41
CA ALA A 88 17.74 13.42 -1.52
C ALA A 88 17.27 12.70 -2.80
N THR A 89 16.03 12.94 -3.22
CA THR A 89 15.41 12.32 -4.40
C THR A 89 15.68 13.10 -5.69
N SER A 90 15.47 14.41 -5.67
CA SER A 90 15.50 15.27 -6.89
C SER A 90 16.90 15.53 -7.46
N SER A 91 17.93 15.13 -6.72
CA SER A 91 19.34 15.21 -7.11
C SER A 91 19.77 14.14 -8.12
N SER A 92 19.00 13.06 -8.30
CA SER A 92 19.41 11.92 -9.13
C SER A 92 18.21 11.30 -9.84
N LEU A 93 18.31 11.10 -11.17
CA LEU A 93 17.24 10.48 -11.95
C LEU A 93 16.91 9.06 -11.45
N PRO A 94 17.88 8.14 -11.21
CA PRO A 94 17.58 6.83 -10.62
C PRO A 94 16.78 6.88 -9.31
N ARG A 95 17.13 7.82 -8.41
CA ARG A 95 16.39 8.01 -7.15
C ARG A 95 14.99 8.54 -7.39
N PHE A 96 14.84 9.49 -8.30
CA PHE A 96 13.53 10.03 -8.71
C PHE A 96 12.62 8.95 -9.31
N LEU A 97 13.16 8.11 -10.20
CA LEU A 97 12.42 7.00 -10.80
C LEU A 97 11.99 5.97 -9.75
N ALA A 98 12.91 5.59 -8.84
CA ALA A 98 12.62 4.62 -7.79
C ALA A 98 11.58 5.15 -6.79
N VAL A 99 11.74 6.39 -6.32
CA VAL A 99 10.77 7.01 -5.39
C VAL A 99 9.43 7.27 -6.09
N GLY A 100 9.42 7.58 -7.38
CA GLY A 100 8.17 7.78 -8.14
C GLY A 100 7.40 6.49 -8.40
N SER A 101 8.10 5.37 -8.60
CA SER A 101 7.48 4.09 -8.98
C SER A 101 7.24 3.12 -7.81
N LEU A 102 8.06 3.17 -6.75
CA LEU A 102 8.02 2.22 -5.63
C LEU A 102 7.44 2.87 -4.36
N PRO A 103 6.88 2.09 -3.42
CA PRO A 103 6.36 2.57 -2.13
C PRO A 103 7.48 2.90 -1.12
N ILE A 104 8.51 3.60 -1.57
CA ILE A 104 9.68 3.97 -0.78
C ILE A 104 9.78 5.49 -0.62
N GLU A 105 10.51 5.91 0.39
CA GLU A 105 10.81 7.31 0.67
C GLU A 105 12.20 7.43 1.27
N ILE A 106 13.00 8.33 0.70
CA ILE A 106 14.36 8.64 1.15
C ILE A 106 14.26 9.81 2.12
N PRO A 107 14.73 9.68 3.37
CA PRO A 107 14.68 10.78 4.32
C PRO A 107 15.74 11.84 4.00
N ASP A 108 15.41 13.12 4.21
CA ASP A 108 16.37 14.24 4.04
C ASP A 108 17.40 14.30 5.19
N HIS A 109 17.10 13.67 6.32
CA HIS A 109 17.96 13.61 7.49
C HIS A 109 18.12 12.15 7.96
N LYS A 110 19.23 11.86 8.64
CA LYS A 110 19.46 10.54 9.24
C LYS A 110 18.26 10.17 10.11
N SER A 111 17.61 9.07 9.76
CA SER A 111 16.51 8.52 10.53
C SER A 111 17.05 7.43 11.46
N PRO A 112 16.51 7.30 12.68
CA PRO A 112 16.95 6.24 13.57
C PRO A 112 16.71 4.86 12.92
N PRO A 113 17.60 3.89 13.16
CA PRO A 113 17.43 2.55 12.64
C PRO A 113 16.12 1.95 13.16
N HIS A 114 15.31 1.44 12.23
CA HIS A 114 14.11 0.70 12.57
C HIS A 114 14.47 -0.78 12.74
N HIS A 115 14.15 -1.35 13.89
CA HIS A 115 14.35 -2.76 14.18
C HIS A 115 13.00 -3.45 14.18
N SER A 116 12.79 -4.39 13.26
CA SER A 116 11.64 -5.29 13.29
C SER A 116 11.86 -6.41 14.31
N LEU A 117 10.81 -6.81 15.01
CA LEU A 117 10.86 -7.90 15.99
C LEU A 117 11.13 -9.25 15.31
N LEU A 118 10.48 -9.46 14.17
CA LEU A 118 10.64 -10.68 13.36
C LEU A 118 11.63 -10.43 12.21
N PRO A 119 12.60 -11.33 11.99
CA PRO A 119 13.48 -11.24 10.83
C PRO A 119 12.70 -11.48 9.52
N PRO A 120 13.17 -10.97 8.38
CA PRO A 120 12.50 -11.14 7.08
C PRO A 120 12.24 -12.61 6.69
N SER A 121 13.16 -13.52 7.04
CA SER A 121 13.00 -14.97 6.79
C SER A 121 11.83 -15.57 7.56
N ALA A 122 11.65 -15.19 8.83
CA ALA A 122 10.50 -15.65 9.62
C ALA A 122 9.18 -15.13 9.06
N LYS A 123 9.14 -13.87 8.62
CA LYS A 123 7.95 -13.27 7.98
C LYS A 123 7.58 -13.99 6.68
N LEU A 124 8.57 -14.36 5.86
CA LEU A 124 8.35 -15.20 4.68
C LEU A 124 7.81 -16.58 5.06
N GLY A 125 8.37 -17.21 6.11
CA GLY A 125 7.84 -18.47 6.65
C GLY A 125 6.38 -18.36 7.05
N PHE A 126 5.99 -17.31 7.78
CA PHE A 126 4.59 -17.06 8.14
C PHE A 126 3.69 -16.80 6.93
N LEU A 127 4.17 -16.10 5.89
CA LEU A 127 3.43 -15.93 4.65
C LEU A 127 3.12 -17.28 3.99
N ILE A 128 4.14 -18.14 3.86
CA ILE A 128 4.00 -19.48 3.25
C ILE A 128 3.03 -20.34 4.07
N LEU A 129 3.18 -20.35 5.41
CA LEU A 129 2.28 -21.08 6.29
C LEU A 129 0.84 -20.58 6.19
N THR A 130 0.64 -19.27 6.03
CA THR A 130 -0.69 -18.68 5.86
C THR A 130 -1.32 -19.08 4.53
N ILE A 131 -0.55 -19.06 3.43
CA ILE A 131 -1.02 -19.53 2.12
C ILE A 131 -1.41 -21.01 2.18
N LEU A 132 -0.60 -21.83 2.86
CA LEU A 132 -0.90 -23.25 3.06
C LEU A 132 -2.19 -23.44 3.87
N ALA A 133 -2.37 -22.70 4.97
CA ALA A 133 -3.57 -22.76 5.78
C ALA A 133 -4.84 -22.38 4.99
N ILE A 134 -4.74 -21.39 4.09
CA ILE A 134 -5.84 -20.99 3.19
C ILE A 134 -6.18 -22.10 2.18
N ASN A 135 -5.20 -22.85 1.69
CA ASN A 135 -5.46 -24.00 0.82
C ASN A 135 -6.33 -25.07 1.51
N PHE A 136 -6.19 -25.20 2.83
CA PHE A 136 -7.00 -26.10 3.66
C PHE A 136 -8.19 -25.40 4.35
N LYS A 137 -8.61 -24.21 3.89
CA LYS A 137 -9.64 -23.38 4.56
C LYS A 137 -10.93 -24.12 4.93
N ASN A 138 -11.34 -25.12 4.15
CA ASN A 138 -12.56 -25.90 4.38
C ASN A 138 -12.52 -26.73 5.69
N HIS A 139 -11.35 -26.95 6.26
CA HIS A 139 -11.17 -27.68 7.53
C HIS A 139 -11.19 -26.76 8.76
N PHE A 140 -11.23 -25.44 8.56
CA PHE A 140 -11.14 -24.46 9.63
C PHE A 140 -12.47 -23.75 9.84
N HIS A 141 -12.71 -23.32 11.09
CA HIS A 141 -13.82 -22.44 11.41
C HIS A 141 -13.71 -21.10 10.65
N GLN A 142 -14.83 -20.49 10.26
CA GLN A 142 -14.85 -19.26 9.46
C GLN A 142 -14.03 -18.11 10.06
N ASN A 143 -14.08 -17.93 11.39
CA ASN A 143 -13.27 -16.91 12.08
C ASN A 143 -11.75 -17.15 11.94
N ALA A 144 -11.32 -18.41 11.89
CA ALA A 144 -9.91 -18.74 11.66
C ALA A 144 -9.51 -18.45 10.20
N VAL A 145 -10.38 -18.74 9.25
CA VAL A 145 -10.16 -18.39 7.83
C VAL A 145 -10.03 -16.87 7.65
N LEU A 146 -10.88 -16.08 8.30
CA LEU A 146 -10.78 -14.62 8.30
C LEU A 146 -9.46 -14.13 8.89
N LEU A 147 -8.99 -14.74 9.99
CA LEU A 147 -7.66 -14.46 10.53
C LEU A 147 -6.56 -14.75 9.51
N PHE A 148 -6.64 -15.88 8.80
CA PHE A 148 -5.67 -16.21 7.75
C PHE A 148 -5.67 -15.18 6.63
N TYR A 149 -6.83 -14.66 6.21
CA TYR A 149 -6.88 -13.58 5.22
C TYR A 149 -6.26 -12.27 5.73
N CYS A 150 -6.46 -11.91 7.00
CA CYS A 150 -5.77 -10.76 7.62
C CYS A 150 -4.25 -10.95 7.59
N LEU A 151 -3.77 -12.12 8.02
CA LEU A 151 -2.35 -12.46 8.03
C LEU A 151 -1.77 -12.47 6.61
N LEU A 152 -2.51 -12.99 5.63
CA LEU A 152 -2.11 -13.02 4.24
C LEU A 152 -1.87 -11.60 3.73
N ILE A 153 -2.82 -10.68 3.92
CA ILE A 153 -2.67 -9.28 3.48
C ILE A 153 -1.45 -8.64 4.15
N TYR A 154 -1.32 -8.81 5.46
CA TYR A 154 -0.22 -8.21 6.22
C TYR A 154 1.13 -8.72 5.74
N PHE A 155 1.36 -10.04 5.75
CA PHE A 155 2.65 -10.62 5.37
C PHE A 155 2.94 -10.48 3.88
N PHE A 156 1.91 -10.50 3.02
CA PHE A 156 2.09 -10.26 1.58
C PHE A 156 2.56 -8.83 1.33
N LEU A 157 1.91 -7.82 1.90
CA LEU A 157 2.34 -6.43 1.76
C LEU A 157 3.71 -6.19 2.37
N GLU A 158 3.99 -6.80 3.53
CA GLU A 158 5.29 -6.69 4.17
C GLU A 158 6.41 -7.32 3.33
N PHE A 159 6.17 -8.49 2.75
CA PHE A 159 7.12 -9.13 1.84
C PHE A 159 7.30 -8.32 0.55
N LEU A 160 6.21 -7.86 -0.07
CA LEU A 160 6.23 -7.10 -1.32
C LEU A 160 6.94 -5.75 -1.17
N ILE A 161 6.59 -4.97 -0.14
CA ILE A 161 7.22 -3.67 0.11
C ILE A 161 8.64 -3.86 0.65
N GLY A 162 8.86 -4.86 1.50
CA GLY A 162 10.16 -5.15 2.09
C GLY A 162 11.21 -5.57 1.06
N THR A 163 10.86 -6.45 0.13
CA THR A 163 11.76 -6.88 -0.95
C THR A 163 12.09 -5.73 -1.89
N THR A 164 11.10 -4.93 -2.28
CA THR A 164 11.31 -3.76 -3.16
C THR A 164 12.15 -2.68 -2.47
N ALA A 165 11.92 -2.41 -1.18
CA ALA A 165 12.73 -1.49 -0.39
C ALA A 165 14.18 -2.00 -0.21
N ALA A 166 14.37 -3.29 0.07
CA ALA A 166 15.71 -3.88 0.21
C ALA A 166 16.50 -3.80 -1.10
N LEU A 167 15.86 -4.10 -2.23
CA LEU A 167 16.47 -3.96 -3.55
C LEU A 167 16.82 -2.51 -3.85
N ALA A 168 15.89 -1.57 -3.63
CA ALA A 168 16.13 -0.15 -3.83
C ALA A 168 17.27 0.38 -2.94
N LYS A 169 17.32 -0.01 -1.66
CA LYS A 169 18.42 0.32 -0.75
C LYS A 169 19.77 -0.18 -1.27
N LYS A 170 19.82 -1.43 -1.75
CA LYS A 170 21.05 -2.02 -2.30
C LYS A 170 21.51 -1.33 -3.58
N VAL A 171 20.59 -1.05 -4.51
CA VAL A 171 20.91 -0.46 -5.82
C VAL A 171 21.24 1.02 -5.72
N LEU A 172 20.52 1.77 -4.87
CA LEU A 172 20.69 3.23 -4.76
C LEU A 172 21.70 3.65 -3.68
N GLY A 173 22.07 2.74 -2.77
CA GLY A 173 22.97 3.02 -1.66
C GLY A 173 22.41 4.04 -0.66
N VAL A 174 21.09 4.12 -0.50
CA VAL A 174 20.42 5.10 0.37
C VAL A 174 19.65 4.43 1.49
N GLU A 175 19.55 5.10 2.63
CA GLU A 175 18.61 4.73 3.68
C GLU A 175 17.18 5.05 3.25
N LEU A 176 16.23 4.22 3.70
CA LEU A 176 14.82 4.36 3.39
C LEU A 176 14.01 4.40 4.68
N LEU A 177 12.92 5.15 4.67
CA LEU A 177 11.99 5.19 5.79
C LEU A 177 11.25 3.85 5.95
N PRO A 178 10.89 3.47 7.19
CA PRO A 178 10.12 2.26 7.44
C PRO A 178 8.73 2.34 6.81
N TYR A 179 8.21 1.17 6.43
CA TYR A 179 6.91 0.99 5.77
C TYR A 179 5.86 0.32 6.68
N PHE A 180 6.27 -0.54 7.62
CA PHE A 180 5.44 -1.05 8.73
C PHE A 180 6.17 -0.88 10.06
N ASN A 181 5.41 -0.88 11.16
CA ASN A 181 5.95 -0.87 12.51
C ASN A 181 5.09 -1.69 13.47
N GLU A 182 5.14 -3.01 13.31
CA GLU A 182 4.47 -4.01 14.19
C GLU A 182 3.01 -3.64 14.52
N PRO A 183 2.11 -3.63 13.51
CA PRO A 183 0.72 -3.16 13.66
C PRO A 183 -0.11 -3.99 14.63
N TYR A 184 0.27 -5.24 14.89
CA TYR A 184 -0.37 -6.09 15.90
C TYR A 184 -0.11 -5.63 17.34
N LEU A 185 0.81 -4.68 17.56
CA LEU A 185 1.08 -4.06 18.88
C LEU A 185 0.37 -2.72 19.08
N SER A 186 -0.55 -2.35 18.18
CA SER A 186 -1.33 -1.12 18.26
C SER A 186 -2.23 -1.09 19.48
N ASP A 187 -2.06 -0.07 20.33
CA ASP A 187 -2.88 0.11 21.54
C ASP A 187 -4.08 1.06 21.33
N SER A 188 -4.26 1.54 20.10
CA SER A 188 -5.36 2.42 19.69
C SER A 188 -5.48 2.49 18.17
N LEU A 189 -6.65 2.90 17.67
CA LEU A 189 -6.88 3.05 16.23
C LEU A 189 -6.01 4.13 15.60
N GLN A 190 -5.74 5.21 16.36
CA GLN A 190 -4.78 6.25 15.96
C GLN A 190 -3.36 5.70 15.79
N ASP A 191 -2.94 4.79 16.68
CA ASP A 191 -1.61 4.18 16.62
C ASP A 191 -1.50 3.19 15.45
N PHE A 192 -2.55 2.40 15.22
CA PHE A 192 -2.66 1.50 14.06
C PHE A 192 -2.52 2.24 12.74
N TRP A 193 -3.45 3.15 12.41
CA TRP A 193 -3.48 3.82 11.10
C TRP A 193 -2.38 4.90 10.94
N GLY A 194 -1.97 5.55 12.03
CA GLY A 194 -1.07 6.69 11.95
C GLY A 194 0.42 6.33 12.07
N ARG A 195 0.76 5.22 12.73
CA ARG A 195 2.15 4.96 13.17
C ARG A 195 2.65 3.54 12.92
N ARG A 196 1.80 2.61 12.50
CA ARG A 196 2.18 1.20 12.40
C ARG A 196 1.78 0.50 11.11
N TRP A 197 0.59 0.79 10.60
CA TRP A 197 0.07 0.23 9.37
C TRP A 197 0.43 1.12 8.17
N ASN A 198 1.13 0.56 7.18
CA ASN A 198 1.41 1.16 5.87
C ASN A 198 1.80 2.65 5.94
N LEU A 199 2.95 2.90 6.58
CA LEU A 199 3.46 4.24 6.87
C LEU A 199 3.65 5.09 5.62
N MET A 200 3.99 4.46 4.49
CA MET A 200 4.13 5.17 3.22
C MET A 200 2.80 5.78 2.78
N THR A 201 1.72 5.01 2.85
CA THR A 201 0.37 5.48 2.52
C THR A 201 -0.07 6.58 3.48
N SER A 202 0.16 6.41 4.78
CA SER A 202 -0.19 7.44 5.78
C SER A 202 0.56 8.76 5.56
N ARG A 203 1.84 8.72 5.17
CA ARG A 203 2.61 9.93 4.81
C ARG A 203 2.08 10.60 3.54
N ILE A 204 1.82 9.82 2.48
CA ILE A 204 1.28 10.34 1.22
C ILE A 204 -0.10 10.97 1.42
N LEU A 205 -1.01 10.28 2.12
CA LEU A 205 -2.36 10.79 2.43
C LEU A 205 -2.31 12.04 3.32
N ARG A 206 -1.35 12.11 4.26
CA ARG A 206 -1.17 13.30 5.08
C ARG A 206 -0.86 14.52 4.22
N LEU A 207 0.08 14.39 3.29
CA LEU A 207 0.51 15.50 2.43
C LEU A 207 -0.52 15.85 1.35
N THR A 208 -1.23 14.86 0.80
CA THR A 208 -2.20 15.07 -0.29
C THR A 208 -3.57 15.51 0.19
N VAL A 209 -4.03 15.02 1.34
CA VAL A 209 -5.41 15.21 1.80
C VAL A 209 -5.44 15.93 3.14
N TYR A 210 -4.80 15.36 4.16
CA TYR A 210 -4.96 15.86 5.54
C TYR A 210 -4.49 17.32 5.68
N ASP A 211 -3.25 17.63 5.28
CA ASP A 211 -2.68 18.95 5.47
C ASP A 211 -3.43 20.02 4.63
N PRO A 212 -3.74 19.80 3.33
CA PRO A 212 -4.57 20.71 2.56
C PRO A 212 -5.97 20.93 3.16
N CYS A 213 -6.72 19.87 3.47
CA CYS A 213 -8.07 19.99 4.03
C CYS A 213 -8.05 20.71 5.39
N ARG A 214 -7.07 20.42 6.23
CA ARG A 214 -6.92 21.09 7.52
C ARG A 214 -6.61 22.58 7.35
N ASN A 215 -5.69 22.93 6.46
CA ASN A 215 -5.29 24.33 6.25
C ASN A 215 -6.41 25.16 5.64
N LEU A 216 -7.23 24.60 4.76
CA LEU A 216 -8.41 25.27 4.20
C LEU A 216 -9.50 25.54 5.23
N THR A 217 -9.64 24.64 6.22
CA THR A 217 -10.75 24.71 7.19
C THR A 217 -10.34 25.36 8.52
N VAL A 218 -9.05 25.47 8.83
CA VAL A 218 -8.56 25.96 10.13
C VAL A 218 -9.05 27.38 10.48
N GLY A 219 -9.12 28.27 9.49
CA GLY A 219 -9.56 29.65 9.67
C GLY A 219 -11.08 29.80 9.87
N ILE A 220 -11.86 28.83 9.42
CA ILE A 220 -13.33 28.90 9.41
C ILE A 220 -13.92 28.24 10.66
N ILE A 221 -13.48 27.03 10.98
CA ILE A 221 -14.09 26.19 12.03
C ILE A 221 -13.16 25.93 13.23
N GLY A 222 -11.99 26.56 13.22
CA GLY A 222 -10.98 26.44 14.27
C GLY A 222 -10.16 25.15 14.21
N ARG A 223 -9.01 25.16 14.90
CA ARG A 223 -7.96 24.12 14.82
C ARG A 223 -8.43 22.70 15.10
N ARG A 224 -9.35 22.54 16.06
CA ARG A 224 -9.81 21.22 16.51
C ARG A 224 -10.76 20.58 15.50
N ARG A 225 -11.79 21.31 15.08
CA ARG A 225 -12.78 20.82 14.11
C ARG A 225 -12.15 20.62 12.73
N ALA A 226 -11.26 21.53 12.29
CA ALA A 226 -10.49 21.39 11.06
C ALA A 226 -9.67 20.08 11.03
N SER A 227 -9.09 19.69 12.16
CA SER A 227 -8.37 18.42 12.26
C SER A 227 -9.30 17.20 12.15
N MET A 228 -10.53 17.27 12.66
CA MET A 228 -11.53 16.20 12.52
C MET A 228 -11.99 16.07 11.07
N VAL A 229 -12.30 17.19 10.40
CA VAL A 229 -12.66 17.22 8.98
C VAL A 229 -11.53 16.63 8.13
N ALA A 230 -10.28 17.01 8.41
CA ALA A 230 -9.12 16.48 7.71
C ALA A 230 -8.94 14.97 7.90
N VAL A 231 -9.14 14.43 9.11
CA VAL A 231 -9.14 12.97 9.34
C VAL A 231 -10.23 12.30 8.51
N MET A 232 -11.47 12.79 8.55
CA MET A 232 -12.58 12.21 7.80
C MET A 232 -12.33 12.24 6.29
N ALA A 233 -11.82 13.36 5.76
CA ALA A 233 -11.44 13.48 4.35
C ALA A 233 -10.34 12.46 3.98
N THR A 234 -9.32 12.30 4.82
CA THR A 234 -8.24 11.32 4.61
C THR A 234 -8.77 9.89 4.55
N PHE A 235 -9.63 9.49 5.48
CA PHE A 235 -10.24 8.16 5.47
C PHE A 235 -11.19 7.97 4.28
N GLY A 236 -11.95 9.00 3.90
CA GLY A 236 -12.79 8.97 2.71
C GLY A 236 -11.99 8.73 1.43
N VAL A 237 -10.93 9.51 1.19
CA VAL A 237 -10.03 9.32 0.03
C VAL A 237 -9.34 7.97 0.10
N SER A 238 -8.93 7.51 1.29
CA SER A 238 -8.37 6.17 1.44
C SER A 238 -9.37 5.08 1.05
N GLY A 239 -10.64 5.21 1.44
CA GLY A 239 -11.71 4.30 1.05
C GLY A 239 -11.91 4.23 -0.46
N LEU A 240 -11.98 5.38 -1.13
CA LEU A 240 -12.09 5.46 -2.60
C LEU A 240 -10.94 4.76 -3.31
N MET A 241 -9.70 4.94 -2.83
CA MET A 241 -8.54 4.29 -3.42
C MET A 241 -8.55 2.77 -3.21
N HIS A 242 -9.11 2.28 -2.10
CA HIS A 242 -9.28 0.85 -1.89
C HIS A 242 -10.40 0.27 -2.76
N GLU A 243 -11.50 0.99 -2.98
CA GLU A 243 -12.52 0.59 -3.98
C GLU A 243 -11.90 0.47 -5.37
N LEU A 244 -11.04 1.42 -5.74
CA LEU A 244 -10.32 1.38 -7.02
C LEU A 244 -9.39 0.17 -7.12
N ILE A 245 -8.64 -0.16 -6.06
CA ILE A 245 -7.79 -1.36 -6.02
C ILE A 245 -8.63 -2.64 -6.12
N TYR A 246 -9.76 -2.68 -5.43
CA TYR A 246 -10.69 -3.81 -5.49
C TYR A 246 -11.31 -3.94 -6.88
N PHE A 247 -11.59 -2.83 -7.54
CA PHE A 247 -12.03 -2.80 -8.93
C PHE A 247 -10.94 -3.37 -9.85
N TYR A 248 -9.67 -2.98 -9.67
CA TYR A 248 -8.57 -3.54 -10.47
C TYR A 248 -8.45 -5.05 -10.31
N MET A 249 -8.42 -5.53 -9.07
CA MET A 249 -8.22 -6.95 -8.76
C MET A 249 -9.46 -7.79 -9.12
N GLY A 250 -10.65 -7.33 -8.76
CA GLY A 250 -11.89 -8.08 -8.89
C GLY A 250 -12.63 -7.90 -10.22
N ARG A 251 -12.42 -6.78 -10.92
CA ARG A 251 -13.18 -6.36 -12.12
C ARG A 251 -14.70 -6.37 -11.91
N MET A 252 -15.13 -6.10 -10.68
CA MET A 252 -16.53 -5.98 -10.30
C MET A 252 -16.84 -4.53 -9.95
N ALA A 253 -18.09 -4.11 -10.15
CA ALA A 253 -18.55 -2.79 -9.73
C ALA A 253 -18.31 -2.55 -8.22
N PRO A 254 -17.95 -1.32 -7.82
CA PRO A 254 -17.71 -0.99 -6.42
C PRO A 254 -18.99 -1.19 -5.60
N THR A 255 -18.86 -1.88 -4.47
CA THR A 255 -19.99 -2.10 -3.54
C THR A 255 -20.05 -1.06 -2.43
N TRP A 256 -19.01 -0.22 -2.33
CA TRP A 256 -18.85 0.81 -1.30
C TRP A 256 -18.67 0.28 0.13
N GLU A 257 -18.71 -1.04 0.34
CA GLU A 257 -18.46 -1.68 1.63
C GLU A 257 -17.06 -1.34 2.17
N VAL A 258 -16.04 -1.35 1.30
CA VAL A 258 -14.67 -1.04 1.70
C VAL A 258 -14.53 0.45 1.99
N SER A 259 -15.18 1.31 1.22
CA SER A 259 -15.27 2.74 1.57
C SER A 259 -15.93 2.96 2.93
N CYS A 260 -17.01 2.25 3.23
CA CYS A 260 -17.67 2.28 4.54
C CYS A 260 -16.74 1.83 5.66
N PHE A 261 -15.93 0.78 5.44
CA PHE A 261 -14.90 0.35 6.40
C PHE A 261 -13.99 1.53 6.80
N PHE A 262 -13.40 2.22 5.83
CA PHE A 262 -12.51 3.34 6.13
C PHE A 262 -13.25 4.52 6.78
N VAL A 263 -14.47 4.85 6.35
CA VAL A 263 -15.26 5.92 6.97
C VAL A 263 -15.57 5.62 8.44
N VAL A 264 -16.01 4.40 8.75
CA VAL A 264 -16.26 3.95 10.14
C VAL A 264 -14.98 4.07 10.97
N HIS A 265 -13.84 3.61 10.46
CA HIS A 265 -12.55 3.77 11.12
C HIS A 265 -12.18 5.24 11.34
N GLY A 266 -12.45 6.12 10.38
CA GLY A 266 -12.25 7.57 10.50
C GLY A 266 -13.08 8.18 11.63
N VAL A 267 -14.38 7.84 11.71
CA VAL A 267 -15.28 8.27 12.80
C VAL A 267 -14.74 7.79 14.14
N CYS A 268 -14.36 6.51 14.23
CA CYS A 268 -13.83 5.93 15.46
C CYS A 268 -12.50 6.58 15.89
N VAL A 269 -11.62 6.93 14.95
CA VAL A 269 -10.37 7.67 15.23
C VAL A 269 -10.66 9.07 15.76
N VAL A 270 -11.64 9.78 15.19
CA VAL A 270 -12.07 11.10 15.67
C VAL A 270 -12.69 10.99 17.07
N ALA A 271 -13.57 10.02 17.27
CA ALA A 271 -14.21 9.76 18.56
C ALA A 271 -13.18 9.40 19.63
N GLU A 272 -12.23 8.50 19.32
CA GLU A 272 -11.14 8.11 20.23
C GLU A 272 -10.30 9.33 20.62
N ARG A 273 -10.00 10.22 19.67
CA ARG A 273 -9.28 11.46 19.97
C ARG A 273 -10.09 12.42 20.85
N ALA A 274 -11.41 12.53 20.63
CA ALA A 274 -12.28 13.33 21.48
C ALA A 274 -12.34 12.79 22.91
N VAL A 275 -12.50 11.47 23.08
CA VAL A 275 -12.51 10.79 24.39
C VAL A 275 -11.17 10.95 25.11
N LYS A 276 -10.04 10.72 24.43
CA LYS A 276 -8.70 10.90 25.02
C LYS A 276 -8.47 12.31 25.54
N LEU A 277 -9.00 13.32 24.84
CA LEU A 277 -8.92 14.71 25.25
C LEU A 277 -9.87 15.03 26.42
N GLY A 278 -11.11 14.52 26.39
CA GLY A 278 -12.10 14.76 27.44
C GLY A 278 -11.80 14.05 28.76
N ALA A 279 -11.24 12.84 28.71
CA ALA A 279 -10.90 12.05 29.89
C ALA A 279 -9.63 12.53 30.62
N GLY A 280 -8.92 13.53 30.09
CA GLY A 280 -7.72 14.09 30.71
C GLY A 280 -6.60 13.09 30.99
N GLY A 281 -6.62 11.92 30.34
CA GLY A 281 -5.67 10.82 30.58
C GLY A 281 -5.83 10.09 31.92
N ARG A 282 -6.89 10.35 32.70
CA ARG A 282 -7.04 9.86 34.08
C ARG A 282 -7.32 8.36 34.21
N TYR A 283 -7.92 7.74 33.19
CA TYR A 283 -8.20 6.30 33.16
C TYR A 283 -7.63 5.69 31.88
N ARG A 284 -6.59 4.86 32.02
CA ARG A 284 -6.02 4.07 30.92
C ARG A 284 -6.11 2.60 31.28
N ALA A 285 -6.90 1.86 30.51
CA ALA A 285 -6.94 0.41 30.62
C ALA A 285 -5.53 -0.19 30.39
N PRO A 286 -5.24 -1.38 30.94
CA PRO A 286 -3.97 -2.07 30.71
C PRO A 286 -3.66 -2.21 29.23
N ARG A 287 -2.38 -2.11 28.86
CA ARG A 287 -1.94 -2.10 27.45
C ARG A 287 -2.43 -3.33 26.67
N ALA A 288 -2.38 -4.52 27.27
CA ALA A 288 -2.84 -5.75 26.64
C ALA A 288 -4.33 -5.70 26.27
N VAL A 289 -5.18 -5.17 27.17
CA VAL A 289 -6.62 -5.00 26.91
C VAL A 289 -6.85 -4.03 25.76
N ARG A 290 -6.11 -2.91 25.72
CA ARG A 290 -6.22 -1.92 24.64
C ARG A 290 -5.78 -2.48 23.29
N ILE A 291 -4.72 -3.29 23.27
CA ILE A 291 -4.27 -4.00 22.06
C ILE A 291 -5.36 -4.97 21.61
N GLY A 292 -5.86 -5.83 22.52
CA GLY A 292 -6.94 -6.76 22.22
C GLY A 292 -8.19 -6.08 21.65
N LEU A 293 -8.61 -4.95 22.23
CA LEU A 293 -9.73 -4.14 21.73
C LEU A 293 -9.45 -3.55 20.35
N THR A 294 -8.24 -3.01 20.12
CA THR A 294 -7.88 -2.39 18.84
C THR A 294 -7.84 -3.42 17.72
N ILE A 295 -7.15 -4.55 17.95
CA ILE A 295 -7.04 -5.62 16.96
C ILE A 295 -8.38 -6.31 16.76
N GLY A 296 -9.11 -6.60 17.84
CA GLY A 296 -10.45 -7.17 17.77
C GLY A 296 -11.42 -6.26 17.00
N PHE A 297 -11.35 -4.94 17.18
CA PHE A 297 -12.15 -3.99 16.40
C PHE A 297 -11.78 -4.05 14.91
N VAL A 298 -10.49 -3.96 14.56
CA VAL A 298 -10.01 -4.02 13.17
C VAL A 298 -10.41 -5.34 12.50
N MET A 299 -10.29 -6.47 13.22
CA MET A 299 -10.70 -7.78 12.70
C MET A 299 -12.21 -7.87 12.53
N GLY A 300 -12.98 -7.39 13.50
CA GLY A 300 -14.44 -7.37 13.46
C GLY A 300 -14.97 -6.54 12.29
N THR A 301 -14.54 -5.28 12.18
CA THR A 301 -14.91 -4.42 11.04
C THR A 301 -14.37 -4.95 9.71
N GLY A 302 -13.19 -5.57 9.71
CA GLY A 302 -12.62 -6.22 8.53
C GLY A 302 -13.49 -7.36 8.01
N SER A 303 -13.95 -8.24 8.90
CA SER A 303 -14.86 -9.34 8.55
C SER A 303 -16.21 -8.85 8.01
N TRP A 304 -16.69 -7.71 8.52
CA TRP A 304 -17.98 -7.14 8.16
C TRP A 304 -17.96 -6.35 6.85
N LEU A 305 -16.94 -5.52 6.62
CA LEU A 305 -16.94 -4.51 5.54
C LEU A 305 -15.78 -4.64 4.56
N PHE A 306 -14.67 -5.28 4.94
CA PHE A 306 -13.47 -5.34 4.10
C PHE A 306 -13.43 -6.63 3.25
N PHE A 307 -13.59 -7.80 3.89
CA PHE A 307 -13.48 -9.09 3.22
C PHE A 307 -14.65 -9.52 2.33
N PRO A 308 -15.93 -9.14 2.57
CA PRO A 308 -17.03 -9.68 1.77
C PRO A 308 -16.86 -9.46 0.26
N GLN A 309 -16.40 -8.29 -0.18
CA GLN A 309 -16.14 -8.03 -1.60
C GLN A 309 -15.01 -8.88 -2.17
N CYS A 310 -13.92 -9.11 -1.42
CA CYS A 310 -12.84 -10.02 -1.82
C CYS A 310 -13.35 -11.46 -2.02
N ILE A 311 -14.19 -11.93 -1.10
CA ILE A 311 -14.77 -13.27 -1.13
C ILE A 311 -15.74 -13.40 -2.31
N ARG A 312 -16.61 -12.41 -2.55
CA ARG A 312 -17.49 -12.38 -3.74
C ARG A 312 -16.70 -12.39 -5.05
N ALA A 313 -15.58 -11.67 -5.11
CA ALA A 313 -14.67 -11.66 -6.25
C ALA A 313 -13.82 -12.95 -6.39
N LYS A 314 -13.95 -13.90 -5.46
CA LYS A 314 -13.14 -15.13 -5.39
C LYS A 314 -11.63 -14.85 -5.53
N MET A 315 -11.17 -13.77 -4.91
CA MET A 315 -9.77 -13.32 -5.05
C MET A 315 -8.79 -14.37 -4.53
N ASP A 316 -9.16 -15.08 -3.47
CA ASP A 316 -8.36 -16.15 -2.88
C ASP A 316 -8.25 -17.36 -3.82
N VAL A 317 -9.33 -17.74 -4.50
CA VAL A 317 -9.33 -18.83 -5.49
C VAL A 317 -8.41 -18.48 -6.66
N ARG A 318 -8.59 -17.29 -7.24
CA ARG A 318 -7.75 -16.81 -8.35
C ARG A 318 -6.28 -16.72 -7.98
N MET A 319 -5.97 -16.27 -6.75
CA MET A 319 -4.61 -16.25 -6.22
C MET A 319 -4.00 -17.66 -6.16
N LEU A 320 -4.74 -18.64 -5.64
CA LEU A 320 -4.28 -20.04 -5.58
C LEU A 320 -4.11 -20.65 -6.97
N GLU A 321 -5.01 -20.34 -7.92
CA GLU A 321 -4.89 -20.75 -9.33
C GLU A 321 -3.62 -20.17 -9.98
N GLU A 322 -3.29 -18.91 -9.70
CA GLU A 322 -2.05 -18.26 -10.18
C GLU A 322 -0.80 -18.96 -9.60
N TYR A 323 -0.81 -19.33 -8.32
CA TYR A 323 0.28 -20.10 -7.72
C TYR A 323 0.42 -21.50 -8.33
N ALA A 324 -0.70 -22.20 -8.55
CA ALA A 324 -0.70 -23.51 -9.20
C ALA A 324 -0.15 -23.43 -10.64
N ALA A 325 -0.57 -22.43 -11.41
CA ALA A 325 -0.08 -22.19 -12.76
C ALA A 325 1.43 -21.88 -12.79
N MET A 326 1.91 -21.08 -11.84
CA MET A 326 3.35 -20.81 -11.69
C MET A 326 4.14 -22.07 -11.37
N GLY A 327 3.63 -22.90 -10.45
CA GLY A 327 4.25 -24.18 -10.10
C GLY A 327 4.34 -25.15 -11.27
N ALA A 328 3.27 -25.27 -12.07
CA ALA A 328 3.25 -26.08 -13.28
C ALA A 328 4.29 -25.59 -14.30
N PHE A 329 4.33 -24.28 -14.56
CA PHE A 329 5.30 -23.69 -15.48
C PHE A 329 6.76 -23.93 -15.07
N LEU A 330 7.08 -23.80 -13.78
CA LEU A 330 8.43 -24.08 -13.28
C LEU A 330 8.79 -25.56 -13.41
N LYS A 331 7.83 -26.46 -13.19
CA LYS A 331 8.02 -27.89 -13.38
C LYS A 331 8.34 -28.20 -14.84
N ASP A 332 7.59 -27.62 -15.78
CA ASP A 332 7.80 -27.82 -17.22
C ASP A 332 9.19 -27.32 -17.67
N ILE A 333 9.61 -26.13 -17.21
CA ILE A 333 10.98 -25.64 -17.46
C ILE A 333 12.03 -26.58 -16.90
N THR A 334 11.82 -27.09 -15.67
CA THR A 334 12.78 -27.98 -15.02
C THR A 334 12.92 -29.29 -15.79
N VAL A 335 11.81 -29.86 -16.27
CA VAL A 335 11.81 -31.05 -17.13
C VAL A 335 12.55 -30.77 -18.44
N LEU A 336 12.23 -29.68 -19.14
CA LEU A 336 12.91 -29.27 -20.37
C LEU A 336 14.42 -29.08 -20.19
N PHE A 337 14.83 -28.51 -19.06
CA PHE A 337 16.24 -28.29 -18.73
C PHE A 337 16.96 -29.61 -18.44
N ILE A 338 16.34 -30.52 -17.69
CA ILE A 338 16.86 -31.87 -17.42
C ILE A 338 16.99 -32.67 -18.72
N ASP A 339 15.99 -32.64 -19.59
CA ASP A 339 16.00 -33.35 -20.87
C ASP A 339 17.07 -32.79 -21.81
N SER A 340 17.25 -31.46 -21.85
CA SER A 340 18.32 -30.80 -22.62
C SER A 340 19.71 -31.19 -22.13
N ILE A 341 19.90 -31.30 -20.81
CA ILE A 341 21.15 -31.80 -20.22
C ILE A 341 21.35 -33.27 -20.56
N SER A 342 20.32 -34.11 -20.42
CA SER A 342 20.41 -35.53 -20.76
C SER A 342 20.73 -35.79 -22.24
N PHE A 343 20.36 -34.88 -23.13
CA PHE A 343 20.69 -34.94 -24.56
C PHE A 343 22.16 -34.53 -24.84
N LEU A 344 22.73 -33.61 -24.06
CA LEU A 344 24.13 -33.20 -24.17
C LEU A 344 25.13 -34.25 -23.64
N PHE A 345 24.67 -35.20 -22.84
CA PHE A 345 25.48 -36.29 -22.26
C PHE A 345 25.28 -37.65 -22.96
N LYS A 346 24.59 -37.69 -24.11
CA LYS A 346 24.59 -38.80 -25.07
C LYS A 346 25.38 -38.40 -26.30
#